data_AF-A0A838QVP7-F1
#
_entry.id   AF-A0A838QVP7-F1
#
_cell.length_a   1.000
_cell.length_b   1.000
_cell.length_c   1.000
_cell.angle_alpha   90.00
_cell.angle_beta   90.00
_cell.angle_gamma   90.00
#
_symmetry.space_group_name_H-M   'P 1'
#
loop_
_entity.id
_entity.type
_entity.pdbx_description
1 polymer ?
#
loop_
_entity_poly.entity_id
_entity_poly.type
_entity_poly.pdbx_seq_one_letter_code
_entity_poly.pdbx_strand_id
1 'polypeptide(L)'
;MSQPPLRFVHAGDLHLERPLWGVSEIPDHLREAFLEAPYFAAEQIFETALTEGADALLLSGDVVHLDRAGPRAIVFLSEQFRR
;
A
#
# COMPACT_ATOMS: atom_id res chain seq x y z
N MET A 1 -21.98 -28.05 -12.94
CA MET A 1 -21.85 -26.59 -13.06
C MET A 1 -20.47 -26.22 -12.53
N SER A 2 -19.65 -25.50 -13.30
CA SER A 2 -18.35 -25.01 -12.83
C SER A 2 -18.59 -23.84 -11.86
N GLN A 3 -17.87 -23.84 -10.73
CA GLN A 3 -17.86 -22.68 -9.83
C GLN A 3 -17.21 -21.48 -10.55
N PRO A 4 -17.66 -20.24 -10.28
CA PRO A 4 -16.97 -19.07 -10.78
C PRO A 4 -15.52 -19.05 -10.25
N PRO A 5 -14.55 -18.58 -11.05
CA PRO A 5 -13.16 -18.50 -10.62
C PRO A 5 -12.99 -17.46 -9.51
N LEU A 6 -12.26 -17.82 -8.45
CA LEU A 6 -11.84 -16.88 -7.40
C LEU A 6 -10.73 -15.98 -7.96
N ARG A 7 -10.89 -14.66 -7.82
CA ARG A 7 -9.89 -13.65 -8.16
C ARG A 7 -9.45 -12.93 -6.91
N PHE A 8 -8.14 -12.83 -6.68
CA PHE A 8 -7.61 -12.08 -5.54
C PHE A 8 -6.33 -11.34 -5.92
N VAL A 9 -6.08 -10.23 -5.24
CA VAL A 9 -4.80 -9.51 -5.27
C VAL A 9 -3.98 -9.96 -4.07
N HIS A 10 -2.70 -10.27 -4.27
CA HIS A 10 -1.77 -10.62 -3.20
C HIS A 10 -0.64 -9.60 -3.13
N ALA A 11 -0.45 -9.00 -1.97
CA ALA A 11 0.58 -7.99 -1.74
C ALA A 11 1.20 -8.10 -0.34
N GLY A 12 2.30 -7.41 -0.13
CA GLY A 12 3.04 -7.34 1.15
C GLY A 12 4.24 -6.42 1.02
N ASP A 13 5.01 -6.28 2.10
CA ASP A 13 6.28 -5.54 2.12
C ASP A 13 6.16 -4.06 1.71
N LEU A 14 5.05 -3.42 2.10
CA LEU A 14 4.74 -2.03 1.73
C LEU A 14 5.51 -1.02 2.57
N HIS A 15 5.82 -1.35 3.83
CA HIS A 15 6.54 -0.49 4.76
C HIS A 15 6.06 0.98 4.75
N LEU A 16 4.77 1.22 5.01
CA LEU A 16 4.16 2.55 4.95
C LEU A 16 4.85 3.59 5.85
N GLU A 17 5.54 3.15 6.89
CA GLU A 17 6.30 4.02 7.80
C GLU A 17 7.66 4.47 7.25
N ARG A 18 8.11 3.91 6.11
CA ARG A 18 9.44 4.15 5.55
C ARG A 18 9.35 4.78 4.17
N PRO A 19 9.75 6.05 4.02
CA PRO A 19 9.97 6.65 2.71
C PRO A 19 10.95 5.81 1.87
N LEU A 20 10.95 6.03 0.56
CA LEU A 20 12.02 5.53 -0.29
C LEU A 20 13.39 5.99 0.22
N TRP A 21 14.40 5.13 0.08
CA TRP A 21 15.75 5.37 0.56
C TRP A 21 16.77 4.64 -0.32
N GLY A 22 18.06 4.85 -0.07
CA GLY A 22 19.14 4.19 -0.80
C GLY A 22 19.87 5.07 -1.81
N VAL A 23 19.63 6.38 -1.77
CA VAL A 23 20.34 7.39 -2.58
C VAL A 23 21.08 8.37 -1.67
N SER A 24 22.23 8.87 -2.13
CA SER A 24 23.10 9.76 -1.32
C SER A 24 22.48 11.13 -1.06
N GLU A 25 21.79 11.69 -2.05
CA GLU A 25 21.06 12.97 -1.95
C GLU A 25 19.75 12.87 -2.72
N ILE A 26 18.71 13.50 -2.19
CA ILE A 26 17.39 13.59 -2.83
C ILE A 26 17.22 15.03 -3.31
N PRO A 27 17.08 15.27 -4.63
CA PRO A 27 16.74 16.59 -5.15
C PRO A 27 15.48 17.13 -4.50
N ASP A 28 15.43 18.44 -4.18
CA ASP A 28 14.31 19.01 -3.43
C ASP A 28 12.95 18.78 -4.11
N HIS A 29 12.91 18.80 -5.44
CA HIS A 29 11.69 18.55 -6.22
C HIS A 29 11.19 17.09 -6.16
N LEU A 30 12.02 16.14 -5.69
CA LEU A 30 11.66 14.73 -5.52
C LEU A 30 11.39 14.35 -4.06
N ARG A 31 11.62 15.28 -3.11
CA ARG A 31 11.50 14.99 -1.68
C ARG A 31 10.11 14.46 -1.33
N GLU A 32 9.06 15.10 -1.85
CA GLU A 32 7.68 14.68 -1.62
C GLU A 32 7.41 13.32 -2.27
N ALA A 33 7.83 13.11 -3.52
CA ALA A 33 7.67 11.82 -4.19
C ALA A 33 8.31 10.66 -3.41
N PHE A 34 9.45 10.87 -2.76
CA PHE A 34 10.09 9.87 -1.91
C PHE A 34 9.30 9.55 -0.64
N LEU A 35 8.69 10.57 -0.02
CA LEU A 35 7.83 10.41 1.16
C LEU A 35 6.51 9.71 0.81
N GLU A 36 5.94 10.02 -0.34
CA GLU A 36 4.62 9.55 -0.78
C GLU A 36 4.65 8.18 -1.47
N ALA A 37 5.81 7.77 -2.01
CA ALA A 37 5.91 6.55 -2.81
C ALA A 37 5.34 5.28 -2.16
N PRO A 38 5.58 4.95 -0.88
CA PRO A 38 4.99 3.77 -0.23
C PRO A 38 3.46 3.84 -0.18
N TYR A 39 2.91 5.04 0.09
CA TYR A 39 1.47 5.28 0.15
C TYR A 39 0.83 5.17 -1.22
N PHE A 40 1.47 5.75 -2.24
CA PHE A 40 1.02 5.65 -3.62
C PHE A 40 1.03 4.19 -4.09
N ALA A 41 2.10 3.43 -3.82
CA ALA A 41 2.17 2.01 -4.17
C ALA A 41 1.06 1.20 -3.49
N ALA A 42 0.81 1.44 -2.20
CA ALA A 42 -0.29 0.81 -1.47
C ALA A 42 -1.65 1.18 -2.07
N GLU A 43 -1.90 2.45 -2.37
CA GLU A 43 -3.14 2.91 -3.00
C GLU A 43 -3.39 2.18 -4.32
N GLN A 44 -2.38 2.05 -5.18
CA GLN A 44 -2.52 1.33 -6.45
C GLN A 44 -2.92 -0.14 -6.26
N ILE A 45 -2.50 -0.79 -5.17
CA ILE A 45 -2.93 -2.17 -4.85
C ILE A 45 -4.42 -2.22 -4.52
N PHE A 46 -4.91 -1.28 -3.69
CA PHE A 46 -6.34 -1.17 -3.39
C PHE A 46 -7.15 -0.82 -4.64
N GLU A 47 -6.71 0.14 -5.44
CA GLU A 47 -7.36 0.50 -6.71
C GLU A 47 -7.44 -0.68 -7.67
N THR A 48 -6.38 -1.47 -7.76
CA THR A 48 -6.35 -2.66 -8.62
C THR A 48 -7.37 -3.69 -8.15
N ALA A 49 -7.45 -3.95 -6.84
CA ALA A 49 -8.43 -4.89 -6.30
C ALA A 49 -9.88 -4.44 -6.59
N LEU A 50 -10.17 -3.15 -6.45
CA LEU A 50 -11.49 -2.58 -6.71
C LEU A 50 -11.83 -2.57 -8.21
N THR A 51 -10.90 -2.10 -9.04
CA THR A 51 -11.10 -1.94 -10.49
C THR A 51 -11.26 -3.29 -11.19
N GLU A 52 -10.50 -4.30 -10.75
CA GLU A 52 -10.56 -5.65 -11.32
C GLU A 52 -11.69 -6.51 -10.73
N GLY A 53 -12.47 -5.98 -9.78
CA GLY A 53 -13.53 -6.71 -9.09
C GLY A 53 -13.01 -7.96 -8.37
N ALA A 54 -11.87 -7.84 -7.68
CA ALA A 54 -11.29 -8.95 -6.93
C ALA A 54 -12.20 -9.34 -5.75
N ASP A 55 -12.32 -10.65 -5.50
CA ASP A 55 -13.09 -11.19 -4.38
C ASP A 55 -12.38 -10.94 -3.03
N ALA A 56 -11.04 -10.78 -3.07
CA ALA A 56 -10.24 -10.51 -1.89
C ALA A 56 -8.93 -9.78 -2.22
N LEU A 57 -8.44 -9.01 -1.24
CA LEU A 57 -7.06 -8.51 -1.16
C LEU A 57 -6.37 -9.23 0.01
N LEU A 58 -5.30 -9.97 -0.27
CA LEU A 58 -4.48 -10.65 0.72
C LEU A 58 -3.21 -9.82 1.00
N LEU A 59 -3.16 -9.22 2.19
CA LEU A 59 -1.97 -8.54 2.72
C LEU A 59 -1.15 -9.52 3.56
N SER A 60 -0.01 -9.94 3.05
CA SER A 60 0.78 -11.07 3.57
C SER A 60 1.80 -10.73 4.67
N GLY A 61 1.97 -9.44 4.99
CA GLY A 61 2.91 -8.98 6.01
C GLY A 61 3.59 -7.68 5.62
N ASP A 62 4.32 -7.10 6.58
CA ASP A 62 5.16 -5.91 6.39
C ASP A 62 4.45 -4.72 5.71
N VAL A 63 3.15 -4.57 5.99
CA VAL A 63 2.35 -3.44 5.52
C VAL A 63 2.75 -2.15 6.25
N VAL A 64 2.82 -2.23 7.59
CA VAL A 64 3.16 -1.11 8.46
C VAL A 64 3.78 -1.63 9.76
N HIS A 65 4.82 -0.97 10.26
CA HIS A 65 5.30 -1.20 11.63
C HIS A 65 4.62 -0.25 12.61
N LEU A 66 3.70 -0.77 13.42
CA LEU A 66 2.90 0.03 14.35
C LEU A 66 3.72 0.83 15.37
N ASP A 67 4.85 0.28 15.84
CA ASP A 67 5.73 0.96 16.81
C ASP A 67 6.47 2.17 16.21
N ARG A 68 6.57 2.25 14.88
CA ARG A 68 7.25 3.32 14.15
C ARG A 68 6.28 4.22 13.39
N ALA A 69 5.05 3.75 13.17
CA ALA A 69 4.07 4.43 12.37
C ALA A 69 3.50 5.64 13.12
N GLY A 70 3.48 6.78 12.42
CA GLY A 70 2.67 7.91 12.83
C GLY A 70 1.18 7.70 12.53
N PRO A 71 0.29 8.56 13.05
CA PRO A 71 -1.17 8.46 12.84
C PRO A 71 -1.56 8.39 11.37
N ARG A 72 -0.78 9.00 10.48
CA ARG A 72 -1.00 9.00 9.03
C ARG A 72 -1.16 7.61 8.44
N ALA A 73 -0.29 6.66 8.79
CA ALA A 73 -0.35 5.31 8.23
C ALA A 73 -1.64 4.58 8.66
N ILE A 74 -2.05 4.77 9.91
CA ILE A 74 -3.27 4.17 10.46
C ILE A 74 -4.52 4.77 9.82
N VAL A 75 -4.56 6.09 9.68
CA VAL A 75 -5.66 6.79 9.00
C VAL A 75 -5.74 6.34 7.54
N PHE A 76 -4.62 6.33 6.82
CA PHE A 76 -4.56 5.86 5.43
C PHE A 76 -5.13 4.45 5.28
N LEU A 77 -4.65 3.48 6.06
CA LEU A 77 -5.15 2.10 5.98
C LEU A 77 -6.63 2.02 6.35
N SER A 78 -7.07 2.76 7.36
CA SER A 78 -8.48 2.80 7.76
C SER A 78 -9.39 3.35 6.67
N GLU A 79 -8.95 4.37 5.93
CA GLU A 79 -9.66 4.88 4.76
C GLU A 79 -9.68 3.85 3.62
N GLN A 80 -8.53 3.25 3.28
CA GLN A 80 -8.45 2.27 2.19
C GLN A 80 -9.31 1.02 2.46
N PHE A 81 -9.37 0.54 3.71
CA PHE A 81 -10.21 -0.61 4.08
C PHE A 81 -11.72 -0.33 4.09
N ARG A 82 -12.14 0.94 4.10
CA ARG A 82 -13.56 1.33 4.11
C ARG A 82 -14.15 1.52 2.71
N ARG A 83 -13.32 1.52 1.69
CA ARG A 83 -13.72 1.61 0.28
C ARG A 83 -14.23 0.26 -0.21
#